data_AF-A0A839DPN9-F1
#
_entry.id   AF-A0A839DPN9-F1
#
_cell.length_a   1.000
_cell.length_b   1.000
_cell.length_c   1.000
_cell.angle_alpha   90.00
_cell.angle_beta   90.00
_cell.angle_gamma   90.00
#
_symmetry.space_group_name_H-M   'P 1'
#
loop_
_entity.id
_entity.type
_entity.pdbx_description
1 polymer ?
#
loop_
_entity_poly.entity_id
_entity_poly.type
_entity_poly.pdbx_seq_one_letter_code
_entity_poly.pdbx_strand_id
1 'polypeptide(L)'
;MSFTSVPVSGGTEAEQCGEPVAELLDSALSSGDELPCRRDPDLWFAETPTELDRAKALCADCPIKVECLAGALSRGEPWGVWGGEIFERGAVIARKRARGRPRKNPQNSGAVREGQERVA
;
A
#
# COMPACT_ATOMS: atom_id res chain seq x y z
N MET A 1 -47.44 -3.26 -50.39
CA MET A 1 -46.27 -3.26 -51.30
C MET A 1 -45.27 -4.21 -50.69
N SER A 2 -44.97 -5.29 -51.41
CA SER A 2 -44.33 -6.50 -50.89
C SER A 2 -42.89 -6.25 -50.45
N PHE A 3 -42.54 -6.69 -49.23
CA PHE A 3 -41.14 -6.85 -48.84
C PHE A 3 -40.70 -8.25 -49.26
N THR A 4 -39.90 -8.35 -50.30
CA THR A 4 -39.16 -9.58 -50.61
C THR A 4 -38.05 -9.74 -49.57
N SER A 5 -38.19 -10.75 -48.70
CA SER A 5 -37.10 -11.16 -47.81
C SER A 5 -36.01 -11.85 -48.63
N VAL A 6 -34.79 -11.32 -48.56
CA VAL A 6 -33.60 -11.94 -49.14
C VAL A 6 -33.08 -12.97 -48.13
N PRO A 7 -32.82 -14.23 -48.50
CA PRO A 7 -32.22 -15.16 -47.57
C PRO A 7 -30.76 -14.73 -47.32
N VAL A 8 -30.39 -14.56 -46.05
CA VAL A 8 -28.98 -14.47 -45.66
C VAL A 8 -28.41 -15.89 -45.73
N SER A 9 -27.87 -16.24 -46.90
CA SER A 9 -27.00 -17.41 -47.03
C SER A 9 -25.77 -17.18 -46.15
N GLY A 10 -25.59 -18.07 -45.18
CA GLY A 10 -24.37 -18.14 -44.37
C GLY A 10 -23.15 -18.35 -45.26
N GLY A 11 -22.27 -17.36 -45.26
CA GLY A 11 -20.89 -17.49 -45.71
C GLY A 11 -20.03 -17.74 -44.47
N THR A 12 -19.67 -18.99 -44.26
CA THR A 12 -18.52 -19.37 -43.44
C THR A 12 -17.27 -19.15 -44.30
N GLU A 13 -16.66 -17.98 -44.22
CA GLU A 13 -15.40 -17.70 -44.92
C GLU A 13 -14.38 -17.16 -43.92
N ALA A 14 -13.40 -18.03 -43.64
CA ALA A 14 -11.98 -17.77 -43.38
C ALA A 14 -11.63 -16.54 -42.51
N GLU A 15 -11.16 -16.76 -41.28
CA GLU A 15 -9.73 -17.00 -41.05
C GLU A 15 -8.88 -15.75 -41.36
N GLN A 16 -8.90 -14.77 -40.46
CA GLN A 16 -7.69 -14.16 -39.92
C GLN A 16 -7.99 -13.36 -38.64
N CYS A 17 -7.00 -13.35 -37.74
CA CYS A 17 -6.86 -12.53 -36.52
C CYS A 17 -7.54 -13.08 -35.26
N GLY A 18 -6.94 -14.12 -34.67
CA GLY A 18 -7.41 -14.70 -33.41
C GLY A 18 -6.32 -15.30 -32.52
N GLU A 19 -5.09 -14.77 -32.52
CA GLU A 19 -4.12 -15.06 -31.46
C GLU A 19 -3.40 -13.74 -31.05
N PRO A 20 -3.05 -13.50 -29.77
CA PRO A 20 -3.32 -14.25 -28.55
C PRO A 20 -3.79 -13.30 -27.42
N VAL A 21 -5.03 -12.80 -27.48
CA VAL A 21 -5.54 -11.93 -26.40
C VAL A 21 -5.47 -12.65 -25.04
N ALA A 22 -5.64 -13.97 -25.04
CA ALA A 22 -5.47 -14.82 -23.87
C ALA A 22 -4.02 -14.80 -23.31
N GLU A 23 -2.98 -14.95 -24.14
CA GLU A 23 -1.59 -14.91 -23.65
C GLU A 23 -1.13 -13.50 -23.26
N LEU A 24 -1.66 -12.46 -23.93
CA LEU A 24 -1.44 -11.07 -23.54
C LEU A 24 -2.09 -10.75 -22.19
N LEU A 25 -3.28 -11.30 -21.90
CA LEU A 25 -3.90 -11.20 -20.58
C LEU A 25 -3.10 -11.95 -19.52
N ASP A 26 -2.63 -13.16 -19.83
CA ASP A 26 -1.83 -13.98 -18.92
C ASP A 26 -0.50 -13.30 -18.54
N SER A 27 0.18 -12.69 -19.52
CA SER A 27 1.40 -11.90 -19.30
C SER A 27 1.16 -10.64 -18.47
N ALA A 28 0.04 -9.94 -18.71
CA ALA A 28 -0.34 -8.75 -17.95
C ALA A 28 -0.69 -9.07 -16.49
N LEU A 29 -1.31 -10.23 -16.24
CA LEU A 29 -1.60 -10.74 -14.89
C LEU A 29 -0.30 -11.17 -14.19
N SER A 30 0.62 -11.82 -14.91
CA SER A 30 1.91 -12.31 -14.39
C SER A 30 2.89 -11.19 -14.04
N SER A 31 2.84 -10.05 -14.74
CA SER A 31 3.67 -8.86 -14.44
C SER A 31 3.46 -8.31 -13.02
N GLY A 32 2.43 -8.77 -12.31
CA GLY A 32 2.14 -8.42 -10.93
C GLY A 32 2.94 -9.16 -9.87
N ASP A 33 3.30 -10.41 -10.11
CA ASP A 33 3.87 -11.28 -9.08
C ASP A 33 5.32 -10.89 -8.71
N GLU A 34 5.96 -10.08 -9.55
CA GLU A 34 7.30 -9.55 -9.30
C GLU A 34 7.31 -8.48 -8.20
N LEU A 35 6.16 -7.89 -7.87
CA LEU A 35 6.06 -6.89 -6.81
C LEU A 35 5.98 -7.57 -5.43
N PRO A 36 6.87 -7.21 -4.49
CA PRO A 36 6.92 -7.87 -3.19
C PRO A 36 5.59 -7.73 -2.40
N CYS A 37 4.85 -6.64 -2.62
CA CYS A 37 3.55 -6.38 -1.99
C CYS A 37 2.39 -7.22 -2.53
N ARG A 38 2.51 -7.83 -3.71
CA ARG A 38 1.47 -8.70 -4.27
C ARG A 38 1.61 -10.14 -3.81
N ARG A 39 2.84 -10.59 -3.54
CA ARG A 39 3.11 -11.94 -3.06
C ARG A 39 2.60 -12.21 -1.64
N ASP A 40 2.63 -11.19 -0.77
CA ASP A 40 2.19 -11.31 0.63
C ASP A 40 1.46 -10.02 1.09
N PRO A 41 0.22 -9.79 0.65
CA PRO A 41 -0.48 -8.52 0.85
C PRO A 41 -0.71 -8.17 2.33
N ASP A 42 -1.02 -9.17 3.16
CA ASP A 42 -1.30 -8.97 4.60
C ASP A 42 -0.15 -8.27 5.33
N LEU A 43 1.10 -8.52 4.94
CA LEU A 43 2.28 -7.92 5.58
C LEU A 43 2.36 -6.39 5.38
N TRP A 44 1.92 -5.87 4.23
CA TRP A 44 1.87 -4.42 3.94
C TRP A 44 0.80 -3.69 4.76
N PHE A 45 -0.14 -4.46 5.30
CA PHE A 45 -1.29 -4.03 6.06
C PHE A 45 -1.22 -4.54 7.52
N ALA A 46 -0.05 -5.00 7.96
CA ALA A 46 0.11 -5.53 9.30
C ALA A 46 -0.12 -4.46 10.40
N GLU A 47 -0.61 -4.91 11.55
CA GLU A 47 -0.83 -4.00 12.67
C GLU A 47 0.39 -3.85 13.58
N THR A 48 1.32 -4.81 13.53
CA THR A 48 2.50 -4.83 14.40
C THR A 48 3.61 -3.95 13.80
N PRO A 49 4.34 -3.18 14.64
CA PRO A 49 5.45 -2.36 14.15
C PRO A 49 6.51 -3.18 13.42
N THR A 50 6.87 -4.34 13.95
CA THR A 50 7.91 -5.21 13.40
C THR A 50 7.57 -5.70 11.99
N GLU A 51 6.31 -6.05 11.73
CA GLU A 51 5.87 -6.50 10.41
C GLU A 51 5.81 -5.35 9.40
N LEU A 52 5.35 -4.16 9.82
CA LEU A 52 5.39 -2.97 8.97
C LEU A 52 6.82 -2.58 8.58
N ASP A 53 7.78 -2.70 9.51
CA ASP A 53 9.18 -2.45 9.21
C ASP A 53 9.76 -3.49 8.25
N ARG A 54 9.32 -4.75 8.37
CA ARG A 54 9.66 -5.81 7.42
C ARG A 54 9.10 -5.51 6.03
N ALA A 55 7.83 -5.12 5.91
CA ALA A 55 7.23 -4.68 4.65
C ALA A 55 7.98 -3.49 4.04
N LYS A 56 8.34 -2.49 4.85
CA LYS A 56 9.13 -1.33 4.44
C LYS A 56 10.49 -1.74 3.87
N ALA A 57 11.18 -2.67 4.53
CA ALA A 57 12.46 -3.21 4.06
C ALA A 57 12.30 -3.95 2.72
N LEU A 58 11.28 -4.80 2.57
CA LEU A 58 10.99 -5.50 1.31
C LEU A 58 10.62 -4.55 0.17
N CYS A 59 10.03 -3.40 0.49
CA CYS A 59 9.67 -2.38 -0.49
C CYS A 59 10.89 -1.57 -0.98
N ALA A 60 12.07 -1.71 -0.37
CA ALA A 60 13.25 -0.91 -0.71
C ALA A 60 13.70 -1.09 -2.16
N ASP A 61 13.64 -2.32 -2.68
CA ASP A 61 14.07 -2.70 -4.02
C ASP A 61 12.93 -2.71 -5.05
N CYS A 62 11.75 -2.19 -4.69
CA CYS A 62 10.58 -2.20 -5.57
C CYS A 62 10.75 -1.19 -6.73
N PRO A 63 10.57 -1.60 -8.01
CA PRO A 63 10.82 -0.72 -9.16
C PRO A 63 9.87 0.47 -9.26
N ILE A 64 8.65 0.35 -8.72
CA ILE A 64 7.62 1.39 -8.76
C ILE A 64 7.51 2.19 -7.45
N LYS A 65 8.52 2.12 -6.58
CA LYS A 65 8.48 2.70 -5.23
C LYS A 65 8.06 4.18 -5.22
N VAL A 66 8.62 4.98 -6.13
CA VAL A 66 8.37 6.43 -6.21
C VAL A 66 6.92 6.71 -6.62
N GLU A 67 6.45 6.08 -7.69
CA GLU A 67 5.06 6.24 -8.18
C GLU A 67 4.04 5.70 -7.17
N CYS A 68 4.36 4.60 -6.50
CA CYS A 68 3.55 4.03 -5.44
C CYS A 68 3.39 5.01 -4.27
N LEU A 69 4.47 5.66 -3.84
CA LEU A 69 4.43 6.68 -2.79
C LEU A 69 3.60 7.90 -3.22
N ALA A 70 3.83 8.40 -4.43
CA ALA A 70 3.09 9.54 -4.96
C ALA A 70 1.58 9.24 -5.03
N GLY A 71 1.21 8.05 -5.50
CA GLY A 71 -0.18 7.59 -5.54
C GLY A 71 -0.80 7.48 -4.14
N ALA A 72 -0.07 6.94 -3.16
CA ALA A 72 -0.55 6.82 -1.79
C ALA A 72 -0.79 8.18 -1.12
N LEU A 73 0.12 9.14 -1.35
CA LEU A 73 -0.04 10.52 -0.90
C LEU A 73 -1.24 11.19 -1.55
N SER A 74 -1.41 11.03 -2.87
CA SER A 74 -2.54 11.61 -3.60
C SER A 74 -3.89 11.08 -3.13
N ARG A 75 -3.96 9.80 -2.72
CA ARG A 75 -5.20 9.19 -2.20
C ARG A 75 -5.40 9.42 -0.71
N GLY A 76 -4.37 9.87 0.01
CA GLY A 76 -4.40 9.99 1.46
C GLY A 76 -4.59 8.63 2.13
N GLU A 77 -3.82 7.63 1.70
CA GLU A 77 -3.97 6.25 2.18
C GLU A 77 -3.97 6.20 3.71
N PRO A 78 -5.02 5.64 4.33
CA PRO A 78 -5.24 5.83 5.76
C PRO A 78 -4.23 5.04 6.61
N TRP A 79 -3.67 3.95 6.09
CA TRP A 79 -2.71 3.09 6.80
C TRP A 79 -1.97 2.13 5.84
N GLY A 80 -0.93 1.47 6.37
CA GLY A 80 -0.15 0.44 5.68
C GLY A 80 1.20 0.94 5.18
N VAL A 81 1.95 0.08 4.47
CA VAL A 81 3.21 0.45 3.83
C VAL A 81 2.98 0.82 2.37
N TRP A 82 3.45 1.98 1.94
CA TRP A 82 3.32 2.45 0.56
C TRP A 82 4.62 3.11 0.13
N GLY A 83 5.17 2.69 -1.01
CA GLY A 83 6.42 3.24 -1.54
C GLY A 83 7.59 3.27 -0.54
N GLY A 84 7.63 2.30 0.38
CA GLY A 84 8.66 2.20 1.42
C GLY A 84 8.44 3.13 2.61
N GLU A 85 7.25 3.70 2.77
CA GLU A 85 6.87 4.50 3.94
C GLU A 85 5.67 3.92 4.67
N ILE A 86 5.62 4.11 5.98
CA ILE A 86 4.50 3.66 6.81
C ILE A 86 3.49 4.80 6.91
N PHE A 87 2.24 4.52 6.61
CA PHE A 87 1.12 5.44 6.76
C PHE A 87 0.34 5.12 8.04
N GLU A 88 -0.04 6.17 8.75
CA GLU A 88 -0.99 6.11 9.86
C GLU A 88 -1.86 7.37 9.83
N ARG A 89 -3.17 7.20 9.73
CA ARG A 89 -4.15 8.29 9.63
C ARG A 89 -3.87 9.26 8.47
N GLY A 90 -3.42 8.72 7.33
CA GLY A 90 -3.11 9.52 6.14
C GLY A 90 -1.77 10.25 6.18
N ALA A 91 -0.98 10.07 7.24
CA ALA A 91 0.34 10.70 7.39
C ALA A 91 1.46 9.67 7.34
N VAL A 92 2.59 10.05 6.73
CA VAL A 92 3.82 9.26 6.75
C VAL A 92 4.46 9.33 8.13
N ILE A 93 4.78 8.17 8.70
CA ILE A 93 5.46 8.02 9.98
C ILE A 93 6.71 7.14 9.82
N ALA A 94 7.73 7.41 10.63
CA ALA A 94 8.97 6.63 10.58
C ALA A 94 8.78 5.18 11.09
N ARG A 95 7.98 5.00 12.15
CA ARG A 95 7.69 3.72 12.83
C ARG A 95 6.33 3.81 13.51
N LYS A 96 5.50 2.77 13.39
CA LYS A 96 4.26 2.65 14.18
C LYS A 96 4.58 2.36 15.64
N ARG A 97 3.91 3.01 16.59
CA ARG A 97 4.08 2.68 18.02
C ARG A 97 3.25 1.43 18.34
N ALA A 98 3.81 0.51 19.12
CA ALA A 98 3.06 -0.62 19.63
C ALA A 98 1.84 -0.14 20.43
N ARG A 99 0.69 -0.77 20.22
CA ARG A 99 -0.50 -0.53 21.04
C ARG A 99 -0.19 -0.95 22.47
N GLY A 100 -0.37 -0.04 23.43
CA GLY A 100 -0.03 -0.29 24.82
C GLY A 100 -0.11 0.97 25.66
N ARG A 101 -0.16 0.78 26.98
CA ARG A 101 -0.32 1.83 27.99
C ARG A 101 0.56 3.04 27.65
N PRO A 102 -0.03 4.26 27.58
CA PRO A 102 0.75 5.48 27.44
C PRO A 102 1.90 5.47 28.43
N ARG A 103 3.11 5.85 27.99
CA ARG A 103 4.26 5.93 28.89
C ARG A 103 3.87 6.80 30.09
N LYS A 104 3.93 6.24 31.31
CA LYS A 104 3.74 7.04 32.52
C LYS A 104 4.85 8.07 32.54
N ASN A 105 4.47 9.34 32.42
CA ASN A 105 5.39 10.47 32.26
C ASN A 105 6.42 10.47 33.41
N PRO A 106 7.75 10.51 33.16
CA PRO A 106 8.75 10.64 34.23
C PRO A 106 8.98 12.08 34.72
N GLN A 107 8.08 13.02 34.42
CA GLN A 107 8.25 14.43 34.77
C GLN A 107 7.61 14.78 36.12
N ASN A 108 8.17 14.27 37.22
CA ASN A 108 8.17 14.95 38.53
C ASN A 108 9.09 14.21 39.52
N SER A 109 10.40 14.44 39.45
CA SER A 109 11.33 14.08 40.53
C SER A 109 12.45 15.11 40.55
N GLY A 110 12.35 16.08 41.47
CA GLY A 110 13.51 16.87 41.91
C GLY A 110 13.59 18.31 41.43
N ALA A 111 12.53 19.11 41.51
CA ALA A 111 12.64 20.56 41.55
C ALA A 111 11.85 21.11 42.74
N VAL A 112 12.30 20.81 43.95
CA VAL A 112 12.02 21.66 45.12
C VAL A 112 13.33 21.77 45.90
N ARG A 113 14.08 22.85 45.66
CA ARG A 113 14.95 23.39 46.71
C ARG A 113 14.09 24.38 47.46
N GLU A 114 13.57 23.88 48.57
CA GLU A 114 12.93 24.59 49.66
C GLU A 114 13.79 25.80 50.06
N GLY A 115 13.15 26.96 50.16
CA GLY A 115 13.73 28.11 50.84
C GLY A 115 13.78 27.85 52.34
N GLN A 116 14.93 28.15 52.95
CA GLN A 116 15.07 28.31 54.39
C GLN A 116 16.00 29.51 54.56
N GLU A 117 15.43 30.70 54.75
CA GLU A 117 15.05 31.31 56.03
C GLU A 117 16.14 32.27 56.49
N ARG A 118 15.67 33.44 56.93
CA ARG A 118 16.38 34.64 57.32
C ARG A 118 17.05 34.50 58.70
N VAL A 119 17.63 35.62 59.15
CA VAL A 119 18.06 36.01 60.51
C VAL A 119 19.51 35.58 60.81
N ALA A 120 20.45 36.46 61.16
CA ALA A 120 20.39 37.72 61.93
C ALA A 120 21.19 38.86 61.31
#